data_AF-A0A958PTV0-F1
#
_entry.id   AF-A0A958PTV0-F1
#
_cell.length_a   1.000
_cell.length_b   1.000
_cell.length_c   1.000
_cell.angle_alpha   90.00
_cell.angle_beta   90.00
_cell.angle_gamma   90.00
#
_symmetry.space_group_name_H-M   'P 1'
#
loop_
_entity.id
_entity.type
_entity.pdbx_description
1 polymer ?
#
loop_
_entity_poly.entity_id
_entity_poly.type
_entity_poly.pdbx_seq_one_letter_code
_entity_poly.pdbx_strand_id
1 'polypeptide(L)' 'MGDRCLESTRIEIHHIRPLHLGGSDNLENLVTLCQEHHRCLHSKQA' A
#
# COMPACT_ATOMS: atom_id res chain seq x y z
N MET A 1 -7.64 13.48 10.21
CA MET A 1 -6.60 13.97 9.28
C MET A 1 -5.63 12.81 9.06
N GLY A 2 -5.36 12.45 7.81
CA GLY A 2 -4.45 11.34 7.49
C GLY A 2 -3.05 11.89 7.32
N ASP A 3 -2.25 11.88 8.38
CA ASP A 3 -0.87 12.34 8.30
C ASP A 3 -0.01 11.32 7.54
N ARG A 4 0.95 11.82 6.76
CA ARG A 4 1.92 10.96 6.08
C ARG A 4 2.86 10.36 7.11
N CYS A 5 3.09 9.05 7.00
CA CYS A 5 4.13 8.38 7.78
C CYS A 5 5.51 8.97 7.43
N LEU A 6 6.36 9.17 8.45
CA LEU A 6 7.73 9.67 8.29
C LEU A 6 8.75 8.57 7.95
N GLU A 7 8.33 7.29 7.89
CA GLU A 7 9.18 6.18 7.46
C GLU A 7 9.63 6.38 6.01
N SER A 8 10.92 6.19 5.73
CA SER A 8 11.51 6.46 4.42
C SER A 8 12.44 5.35 3.92
N THR A 9 12.69 4.32 4.72
CA THR A 9 13.66 3.25 4.44
C THR A 9 12.98 1.91 4.15
N ARG A 10 11.82 1.64 4.75
CA ARG A 10 11.08 0.37 4.60
C ARG A 10 9.78 0.58 3.83
N ILE A 11 9.88 1.19 2.66
CA ILE A 11 8.75 1.52 1.77
C ILE A 11 8.62 0.45 0.67
N GLU A 12 7.41 -0.06 0.51
CA GLU A 12 7.04 -1.05 -0.50
C GLU A 12 6.01 -0.45 -1.46
N ILE A 13 6.06 -0.88 -2.72
CA ILE A 13 5.06 -0.54 -3.74
C ILE A 13 3.99 -1.62 -3.74
N HIS A 14 2.73 -1.20 -3.71
CA HIS A 14 1.56 -2.07 -3.69
C HIS A 14 0.55 -1.64 -4.74
N HIS A 15 -0.21 -2.60 -5.27
CA HIS A 15 -1.35 -2.29 -6.13
C HIS A 15 -2.56 -1.89 -5.29
N ILE A 16 -3.24 -0.80 -5.66
CA ILE A 16 -4.51 -0.39 -5.05
C ILE A 16 -5.60 -1.42 -5.37
N ARG A 17 -5.74 -1.78 -6.65
CA ARG A 17 -6.51 -2.93 -7.11
C ARG A 17 -5.54 -4.08 -7.42
N PRO A 18 -5.67 -5.24 -6.77
CA PRO A 18 -4.82 -6.40 -7.05
C PRO A 18 -4.88 -6.87 -8.52
N LEU A 19 -3.77 -7.38 -9.03
CA LEU A 19 -3.67 -7.92 -10.41
C LEU A 19 -4.72 -9.00 -10.69
N HIS A 20 -4.95 -9.92 -9.75
CA HIS A 20 -5.93 -11.00 -9.93
C HIS A 20 -7.38 -10.51 -10.00
N LEU A 21 -7.64 -9.28 -9.56
CA LEU A 21 -8.95 -8.62 -9.70
C LEU A 21 -8.99 -7.69 -10.91
N GLY A 22 -7.99 -7.70 -11.80
CA GLY A 22 -7.91 -6.83 -12.98
C GLY A 22 -7.30 -5.45 -12.70
N GLY A 23 -6.44 -5.33 -11.69
CA GLY A 23 -5.55 -4.18 -11.53
C GLY A 23 -4.43 -4.15 -12.59
N SER A 24 -3.78 -3.00 -12.73
CA SER A 24 -2.68 -2.77 -13.67
C SER A 24 -1.40 -2.29 -12.96
N ASP A 25 -0.27 -2.34 -13.65
CA ASP A 25 1.01 -1.78 -13.19
C ASP A 25 1.17 -0.28 -13.51
N ASN A 26 0.08 0.39 -13.91
CA ASN A 26 0.08 1.84 -14.14
C ASN A 26 0.31 2.58 -12.82
N LEU A 27 1.05 3.69 -12.85
CA LEU A 27 1.33 4.51 -11.66
C LEU A 27 0.06 4.92 -10.89
N GLU A 28 -1.06 5.08 -11.58
CA GLU A 28 -2.37 5.39 -10.98
C GLU A 28 -2.94 4.28 -10.08
N ASN A 29 -2.52 3.03 -10.29
CA ASN A 29 -2.92 1.86 -9.50
C ASN A 29 -1.82 1.44 -8.50
N LEU A 30 -0.75 2.23 -8.35
CA LEU A 30 0.34 1.94 -7.43
C LEU A 30 0.31 2.91 -6.24
N VAL A 31 0.61 2.39 -5.05
CA VAL A 31 0.75 3.17 -3.83
C VAL A 31 2.02 2.74 -3.08
N THR A 32 2.67 3.70 -2.43
CA THR A 32 3.79 3.43 -1.52
C THR A 32 3.29 3.31 -0.10
N LEU A 33 3.70 2.26 0.60
CA LEU A 33 3.32 2.02 1.98
C LEU A 33 4.52 1.50 2.75
N CYS A 34 4.71 1.94 4.00
CA CYS A 34 5.73 1.32 4.83
C CYS A 34 5.28 -0.06 5.32
N GLN A 35 6.24 -0.93 5.61
CA GLN A 35 5.97 -2.30 6.07
C GLN A 35 5.02 -2.38 7.27
N GLU A 36 5.16 -1.46 8.23
CA GLU A 36 4.29 -1.45 9.42
C GLU A 36 2.84 -1.08 9.07
N HIS A 37 2.63 -0.10 8.20
CA HIS A 37 1.30 0.26 7.73
C HIS A 37 0.72 -0.84 6.83
N HIS A 38 1.55 -1.49 6.02
CA HIS A 38 1.16 -2.66 5.22
C HIS A 38 0.66 -3.79 6.12
N ARG A 39 1.40 -4.11 7.19
CA ARG A 39 0.99 -5.09 8.20
C ARG A 39 -0.34 -4.68 8.87
N CYS A 40 -0.50 -3.41 9.23
CA CYS A 40 -1.75 -2.90 9.81
C CYS A 40 -2.95 -3.09 8.88
N LEU A 41 -2.78 -2.92 7.56
CA LEU A 41 -3.88 -3.15 6.61
C LEU A 41 -4.31 -4.62 6.57
N HIS A 42 -3.36 -5.56 6.64
CA HIS A 42 -3.68 -6.99 6.78
C HIS A 42 -4.41 -7.29 8.09
N SER A 43 -4.02 -6.65 9.19
CA SER A 43 -4.72 -6.82 10.48
C SER A 43 -6.10 -6.16 10.55
N LYS A 44 -6.37 -5.17 9.68
CA LYS A 44 -7.65 -4.44 9.63
C LYS A 44 -8.67 -5.05 8.66
N GLN A 45 -8.35 -6.17 8.00
CA GLN A 45 -9.31 -6.97 7.25
C GLN A 45 -9.84 -8.09 8.17
N ALA A 46 -10.79 -7.73 9.02
CA ALA A 46 -11.61 -8.67 9.82
C ALA A 46 -13.09 -8.27 9.67
#